data_AF-X0VPE5-F1
#
_entry.id   AF-X0VPE5-F1
#
_cell.length_a   1.000
_cell.length_b   1.000
_cell.length_c   1.000
_cell.angle_alpha   90.00
_cell.angle_beta   90.00
_cell.angle_gamma   90.00
#
_symmetry.space_group_name_H-M   'P 1'
#
loop_
_entity.id
_entity.type
_entity.pdbx_description
1 polymer ?
#
loop_
_entity_poly.entity_id
_entity_poly.type
_entity_poly.pdbx_seq_one_letter_code
_entity_poly.pdbx_strand_id
1 'polypeptide(L)'
;MAAQASRRKFLRKLAAGLPALAAGGVLAHMGLTAKRGKNGSQFPGDPAVWRSKFLDKARAEKGATAALDTIDVPVRPSDMPMVMDISRGPVAVASPPADVLAKPSDLVRMQDELERAMEKPIDQRHWIMVIDLEKCIGCSACTIACIAENLLPPGVVYRPVIEEEIGEYPNVSKRWLPRPCMHCDDPPCTPVCPVGATWKREDGIVVVDYDVCIGCRYCLVACPYSARYSDFG
;
A
#
# COMPACT_ATOMS: atom_id res chain seq x y z
N MET A 1 -10.49 29.95 35.47
CA MET A 1 -11.23 28.77 35.99
C MET A 1 -12.75 28.77 35.75
N ALA A 2 -13.36 29.78 35.10
CA ALA A 2 -14.81 29.80 34.82
C ALA A 2 -15.25 29.11 33.50
N ALA A 3 -14.34 28.88 32.54
CA ALA A 3 -14.68 28.33 31.22
C ALA A 3 -14.89 26.80 31.18
N GLN A 4 -14.37 26.05 32.15
CA GLN A 4 -14.51 24.59 32.21
C GLN A 4 -15.85 24.11 32.80
N ALA A 5 -16.55 24.96 33.56
CA ALA A 5 -17.84 24.61 34.18
C ALA A 5 -19.00 24.61 33.16
N SER A 6 -18.94 25.46 32.12
CA SER A 6 -19.98 25.56 31.09
C SER A 6 -19.99 24.34 30.14
N ARG A 7 -18.81 23.85 29.74
CA ARG A 7 -18.68 22.65 28.89
C ARG A 7 -19.23 21.37 29.53
N ARG A 8 -19.10 21.20 30.85
CA ARG A 8 -19.62 20.02 31.56
C ARG A 8 -21.15 19.99 31.64
N LYS A 9 -21.82 21.15 31.68
CA LYS A 9 -23.30 21.22 31.63
C LYS A 9 -23.84 20.95 30.22
N PHE A 10 -23.12 21.34 29.17
CA PHE A 10 -23.51 21.08 27.78
C PHE A 10 -23.39 19.58 27.42
N LEU A 11 -22.29 18.93 27.84
CA LEU A 11 -22.07 17.50 27.60
C LEU A 11 -23.04 16.60 28.36
N ARG A 12 -23.52 17.01 29.54
CA ARG A 12 -24.55 16.27 30.30
C ARG A 12 -25.95 16.34 29.68
N LYS A 13 -26.29 17.41 28.93
CA LYS A 13 -27.57 17.50 28.21
C LYS A 13 -27.59 16.67 26.93
N LEU A 14 -26.44 16.48 26.26
CA LEU A 14 -26.33 15.59 25.09
C LEU A 14 -26.45 14.10 25.46
N ALA A 15 -25.99 13.71 26.65
CA ALA A 15 -26.09 12.32 27.12
C ALA A 15 -27.51 11.91 27.58
N ALA A 16 -28.44 12.84 27.76
CA ALA A 16 -29.80 12.56 28.25
C ALA A 16 -30.84 12.38 27.12
N GLY A 17 -30.44 12.47 25.85
CA GLY A 17 -31.34 12.42 24.68
C GLY A 17 -31.07 11.30 23.67
N LEU A 18 -30.09 10.42 23.91
CA LEU A 18 -29.84 9.27 23.03
C LEU A 18 -30.53 8.01 23.61
N PRO A 19 -31.39 7.33 22.85
CA PRO A 19 -31.92 6.04 23.28
C PRO A 19 -30.76 5.03 23.37
N ALA A 20 -30.75 4.28 24.46
CA ALA A 20 -29.78 3.22 24.74
C ALA A 20 -29.95 2.08 23.72
N LEU A 21 -29.17 2.09 22.64
CA LEU A 21 -28.93 0.91 21.83
C LEU A 21 -27.90 0.04 22.56
N ALA A 22 -28.44 -0.99 23.22
CA ALA A 22 -27.73 -1.97 24.00
C ALA A 22 -26.56 -2.61 23.22
N ALA A 23 -25.35 -2.31 23.66
CA ALA A 23 -24.20 -3.17 23.47
C ALA A 23 -24.49 -4.50 24.21
N GLY A 24 -24.79 -5.56 23.46
CA GLY A 24 -24.98 -6.91 24.03
C GLY A 24 -25.99 -7.83 23.35
N GLY A 25 -26.62 -7.46 22.23
CA GLY A 25 -27.81 -8.16 21.74
C GLY A 25 -27.83 -8.72 20.31
N VAL A 26 -26.77 -8.63 19.50
CA VAL A 26 -26.84 -9.07 18.07
C VAL A 26 -26.18 -10.43 17.81
N LEU A 27 -25.35 -10.94 18.73
CA LEU A 27 -24.70 -12.25 18.58
C LEU A 27 -25.60 -13.45 18.94
N ALA A 28 -26.77 -13.23 19.53
CA ALA A 28 -27.63 -14.32 20.01
C ALA A 28 -28.76 -14.76 19.05
N HIS A 29 -29.02 -14.02 17.97
CA HIS A 29 -30.12 -14.35 17.03
C HIS A 29 -29.72 -15.25 15.85
N MET A 30 -28.47 -15.71 15.78
CA MET A 30 -27.99 -16.52 14.65
C MET A 30 -27.74 -18.00 14.95
N GLY A 31 -28.04 -18.52 16.15
CA GLY A 31 -28.07 -19.98 16.37
C GLY A 31 -26.80 -20.77 16.02
N LEU A 32 -25.63 -20.13 15.88
CA LEU A 32 -24.36 -20.83 15.64
C LEU A 32 -23.57 -20.91 16.94
N THR A 33 -23.66 -22.05 17.60
CA THR A 33 -22.69 -22.45 18.61
C THR A 33 -21.35 -22.70 17.92
N ALA A 34 -20.35 -21.85 18.18
CA ALA A 34 -19.00 -22.04 17.67
C ALA A 34 -18.36 -23.27 18.35
N LYS A 35 -18.51 -24.45 17.75
CA LYS A 35 -17.73 -25.64 18.14
C LYS A 35 -16.30 -25.47 17.62
N ARG A 36 -15.37 -25.36 18.56
CA ARG A 36 -13.91 -25.26 18.36
C ARG A 36 -13.40 -26.55 17.70
N GLY A 37 -13.08 -26.48 16.41
CA GLY A 37 -12.39 -27.56 15.68
C GLY A 37 -10.91 -27.63 16.08
N LYS A 38 -10.34 -28.85 16.09
CA LYS A 38 -8.99 -29.14 16.61
C LYS A 38 -7.81 -28.68 15.74
N ASN A 39 -8.04 -28.05 14.60
CA ASN A 39 -6.97 -27.56 13.72
C ASN A 39 -7.14 -26.04 13.57
N GLY A 40 -6.12 -25.28 13.97
CA GLY A 40 -6.13 -23.83 14.19
C GLY A 40 -6.34 -22.91 12.99
N SER A 41 -7.17 -23.27 12.01
CA SER A 41 -7.70 -22.36 10.99
C SER A 41 -9.15 -22.03 11.34
N GLN A 42 -9.37 -20.88 11.95
CA GLN A 42 -10.70 -20.28 12.03
C GLN A 42 -11.00 -19.77 10.61
N PHE A 43 -12.17 -20.09 10.06
CA PHE A 43 -12.70 -19.77 8.72
C PHE A 43 -12.59 -20.90 7.66
N PRO A 44 -13.73 -21.43 7.17
CA PRO A 44 -13.77 -22.28 5.98
C PRO A 44 -14.00 -21.41 4.73
N GLY A 45 -13.04 -21.35 3.82
CA GLY A 45 -13.26 -20.93 2.42
C GLY A 45 -12.45 -19.75 1.90
N ASP A 46 -12.46 -19.62 0.57
CA ASP A 46 -11.77 -18.60 -0.23
C ASP A 46 -12.17 -17.15 0.16
N PRO A 47 -11.20 -16.29 0.53
CA PRO A 47 -11.43 -14.89 0.89
C PRO A 47 -12.20 -14.06 -0.15
N ALA A 48 -12.04 -14.37 -1.45
CA ALA A 48 -12.73 -13.67 -2.52
C ALA A 48 -14.25 -13.91 -2.50
N VAL A 49 -14.66 -15.13 -2.14
CA VAL A 49 -16.06 -15.55 -2.02
C VAL A 49 -16.73 -14.90 -0.80
N TRP A 50 -15.98 -14.66 0.27
CA TRP A 50 -16.48 -13.97 1.44
C TRP A 50 -16.73 -12.48 1.16
N ARG A 51 -15.79 -11.82 0.47
CA ARG A 51 -15.89 -10.40 0.10
C ARG A 51 -17.07 -10.13 -0.83
N SER A 52 -17.31 -10.98 -1.84
CA SER A 52 -18.47 -10.81 -2.73
C SER A 52 -19.80 -10.97 -1.98
N LYS A 53 -19.93 -12.01 -1.14
CA LYS A 53 -21.14 -12.23 -0.34
C LYS A 53 -21.42 -11.13 0.68
N PHE A 54 -20.37 -10.54 1.27
CA PHE A 54 -20.49 -9.39 2.16
C PHE A 54 -21.00 -8.15 1.41
N LEU A 55 -20.43 -7.86 0.23
CA LEU A 55 -20.84 -6.73 -0.59
C LEU A 55 -22.26 -6.88 -1.15
N ASP A 56 -22.66 -8.08 -1.55
CA ASP A 56 -24.02 -8.36 -2.02
C ASP A 56 -25.06 -8.21 -0.90
N LYS A 57 -24.70 -8.62 0.33
CA LYS A 57 -25.55 -8.44 1.50
C LYS A 57 -25.64 -6.96 1.92
N ALA A 58 -24.53 -6.23 1.85
CA ALA A 58 -24.49 -4.78 2.12
C ALA A 58 -25.31 -3.99 1.09
N ARG A 59 -25.36 -4.44 -0.17
CA ARG A 59 -26.21 -3.86 -1.23
C ARG A 59 -27.70 -4.20 -1.08
N ALA A 60 -28.03 -5.31 -0.42
CA ALA A 60 -29.41 -5.73 -0.19
C ALA A 60 -30.08 -5.05 1.03
N GLU A 61 -29.31 -4.44 1.92
CA GLU A 61 -29.82 -3.69 3.08
C GLU A 61 -30.30 -2.29 2.64
N LYS A 62 -31.62 -2.06 2.70
CA LYS A 62 -32.25 -0.77 2.40
C LYS A 62 -31.75 0.30 3.38
N GLY A 63 -30.76 1.06 2.93
CA GLY A 63 -30.13 2.15 3.69
C GLY A 63 -28.71 2.48 3.20
N ALA A 64 -28.01 1.54 2.56
CA ALA A 64 -26.64 1.74 2.08
C ALA A 64 -26.54 2.47 0.73
N THR A 65 -27.62 2.53 -0.06
CA THR A 65 -27.63 3.25 -1.34
C THR A 65 -27.68 4.77 -1.16
N ALA A 66 -28.30 5.28 -0.09
CA ALA A 66 -28.45 6.71 0.14
C ALA A 66 -27.17 7.43 0.63
N ALA A 67 -26.18 6.69 1.12
CA ALA A 67 -24.91 7.25 1.59
C ALA A 67 -23.87 7.45 0.46
N LEU A 68 -24.06 6.82 -0.69
CA LEU A 68 -23.17 6.98 -1.85
C LEU A 68 -23.59 8.14 -2.77
N ASP A 69 -24.87 8.55 -2.73
CA ASP A 69 -25.40 9.66 -3.55
C ASP A 69 -25.19 11.06 -2.93
N THR A 70 -24.53 11.16 -1.77
CA THR A 70 -24.28 12.46 -1.08
C THR A 70 -22.87 13.02 -1.30
N ILE A 71 -22.08 12.43 -2.21
CA ILE A 71 -20.76 12.93 -2.63
C ILE A 71 -20.86 13.79 -3.92
N ASP A 72 -22.07 14.19 -4.33
CA ASP A 72 -22.24 15.19 -5.39
C ASP A 72 -22.31 16.61 -4.80
N VAL A 73 -21.19 17.32 -4.85
CA VAL A 73 -21.12 18.76 -4.62
C VAL A 73 -21.73 19.47 -5.83
N PRO A 74 -22.80 20.28 -5.69
CA PRO A 74 -23.40 20.96 -6.82
C PRO A 74 -22.59 22.22 -7.17
N VAL A 75 -21.80 22.17 -8.24
CA VAL A 75 -21.19 23.36 -8.83
C VAL A 75 -22.26 24.07 -9.66
N ARG A 76 -22.65 25.30 -9.27
CA ARG A 76 -23.56 26.13 -10.08
C ARG A 76 -22.77 26.83 -11.20
N PRO A 77 -23.24 26.82 -12.46
CA PRO A 77 -22.47 27.32 -13.61
C PRO A 77 -22.20 28.84 -13.68
N SER A 78 -22.64 29.67 -12.73
CA SER A 78 -22.54 31.14 -12.83
C SER A 78 -21.39 31.79 -12.06
N ASP A 79 -20.66 31.04 -11.21
CA ASP A 79 -19.84 31.66 -10.15
C ASP A 79 -18.32 31.48 -10.32
N MET A 80 -17.79 31.35 -11.54
CA MET A 80 -16.33 31.45 -11.76
C MET A 80 -15.93 32.69 -12.58
N PRO A 81 -15.29 33.69 -11.96
CA PRO A 81 -14.44 34.63 -12.67
C PRO A 81 -13.03 34.01 -12.85
N MET A 82 -12.41 34.28 -14.00
CA MET A 82 -11.07 33.82 -14.43
C MET A 82 -11.02 32.44 -15.09
N VAL A 83 -11.61 32.33 -16.29
CA VAL A 83 -11.14 31.36 -17.28
C VAL A 83 -9.68 31.69 -17.63
N MET A 84 -8.75 30.78 -17.33
CA MET A 84 -7.53 30.75 -18.12
C MET A 84 -7.94 30.42 -19.56
N ASP A 85 -7.40 31.20 -20.48
CA ASP A 85 -7.69 31.09 -21.89
C ASP A 85 -7.14 29.77 -22.46
N ILE A 86 -7.98 28.73 -22.46
CA ILE A 86 -7.71 27.43 -23.10
C ILE A 86 -7.87 27.54 -24.63
N SER A 87 -8.06 28.74 -25.20
CA SER A 87 -8.18 28.95 -26.66
C SER A 87 -6.86 28.86 -27.43
N ARG A 88 -5.74 28.47 -26.80
CA ARG A 88 -4.66 27.84 -27.58
C ARG A 88 -5.21 26.54 -28.13
N GLY A 89 -5.71 26.62 -29.36
CA GLY A 89 -6.31 25.54 -30.13
C GLY A 89 -5.45 24.27 -30.10
N PRO A 90 -6.00 23.13 -30.54
CA PRO A 90 -5.34 21.84 -30.42
C PRO A 90 -3.93 21.97 -30.99
N VAL A 91 -2.92 21.91 -30.12
CA VAL A 91 -1.56 21.69 -30.57
C VAL A 91 -1.66 20.36 -31.28
N ALA A 92 -1.53 20.37 -32.61
CA ALA A 92 -1.43 19.17 -33.40
C ALA A 92 -0.16 18.47 -32.92
N VAL A 93 -0.30 17.61 -31.92
CA VAL A 93 0.73 16.66 -31.56
C VAL A 93 0.75 15.72 -32.74
N ALA A 94 1.74 15.91 -33.63
CA ALA A 94 1.93 15.02 -34.75
C ALA A 94 1.95 13.59 -34.20
N SER A 95 1.05 12.73 -34.70
CA SER A 95 1.11 11.31 -34.39
C SER A 95 2.53 10.85 -34.65
N PRO A 96 3.17 10.15 -33.71
CA PRO A 96 4.53 9.66 -33.93
C PRO A 96 4.54 8.84 -35.22
N PRO A 97 5.63 8.90 -36.00
CA PRO A 97 5.69 8.24 -37.30
C PRO A 97 5.46 6.73 -37.12
N ALA A 98 4.84 6.09 -38.13
CA ALA A 98 4.27 4.75 -38.01
C ALA A 98 5.28 3.66 -37.60
N ASP A 99 6.57 3.91 -37.82
CA ASP A 99 7.70 3.07 -37.39
C ASP A 99 7.90 3.07 -35.85
N VAL A 100 7.51 4.16 -35.17
CA VAL A 100 7.48 4.23 -33.70
C VAL A 100 6.30 3.43 -33.12
N LEU A 101 5.17 3.40 -33.84
CA LEU A 101 4.00 2.59 -33.49
C LEU A 101 4.13 1.11 -33.89
N ALA A 102 5.05 0.79 -34.80
CA ALA A 102 5.31 -0.58 -35.27
C ALA A 102 6.09 -1.41 -34.23
N LYS A 103 6.73 -0.77 -33.26
CA LYS A 103 7.34 -1.46 -32.12
C LYS A 103 6.28 -1.56 -31.02
N PRO A 104 6.06 -2.74 -30.40
CA PRO A 104 5.23 -2.82 -29.22
C PRO A 104 5.78 -1.83 -28.18
N SER A 105 4.87 -1.09 -27.53
CA SER A 105 5.28 -0.15 -26.49
C SER A 105 6.08 -0.89 -25.42
N ASP A 106 7.00 -0.19 -24.74
CA ASP A 106 7.81 -0.82 -23.68
C ASP A 106 6.94 -1.50 -22.61
N LEU A 107 5.75 -0.96 -22.33
CA LEU A 107 4.80 -1.55 -21.40
C LEU A 107 4.29 -2.92 -21.86
N VAL A 108 3.93 -3.06 -23.15
CA VAL A 108 3.48 -4.34 -23.71
C VAL A 108 4.62 -5.35 -23.70
N ARG A 109 5.82 -4.92 -24.11
CA ARG A 109 7.03 -5.76 -24.06
C ARG A 109 7.32 -6.26 -22.64
N MET A 110 7.25 -5.39 -21.63
CA MET A 110 7.49 -5.74 -20.23
C MET A 110 6.43 -6.71 -19.69
N GLN A 111 5.17 -6.57 -20.09
CA GLN A 111 4.09 -7.51 -19.72
C GLN A 111 4.34 -8.89 -20.34
N ASP A 112 4.66 -8.96 -21.63
CA ASP A 112 4.98 -10.22 -22.32
C ASP A 112 6.25 -10.90 -21.75
N GLU A 113 7.25 -10.12 -21.33
CA GLU A 113 8.44 -10.63 -20.64
C GLU A 113 8.10 -11.20 -19.25
N LEU A 114 7.20 -10.53 -18.51
CA LEU A 114 6.72 -11.01 -17.21
C LEU A 114 5.95 -12.33 -17.36
N GLU A 115 5.02 -12.42 -18.30
CA GLU A 115 4.23 -13.64 -18.54
C GLU A 115 5.12 -14.83 -18.88
N ARG A 116 6.07 -14.64 -19.80
CA ARG A 116 7.08 -15.68 -20.13
C ARG A 116 7.95 -16.08 -18.95
N ALA A 117 8.26 -15.16 -18.03
CA ALA A 117 8.98 -15.49 -16.80
C ALA A 117 8.10 -16.29 -15.82
N MET A 118 6.79 -16.03 -15.79
CA MET A 118 5.81 -16.72 -14.95
C MET A 118 5.45 -18.13 -15.41
N GLU A 119 5.58 -18.42 -16.70
CA GLU A 119 5.45 -19.79 -17.25
C GLU A 119 6.56 -20.73 -16.76
N LYS A 120 7.75 -20.21 -16.45
CA LYS A 120 8.86 -21.01 -15.92
C LYS A 120 8.58 -21.42 -14.47
N PRO A 121 8.99 -22.62 -14.04
CA PRO A 121 8.90 -22.99 -12.62
C PRO A 121 9.83 -22.10 -11.78
N ILE A 122 9.59 -22.06 -10.47
CA ILE A 122 10.21 -21.09 -9.55
C ILE A 122 11.74 -21.24 -9.43
N ASP A 123 12.23 -22.46 -9.57
CA ASP A 123 13.65 -22.84 -9.57
C ASP A 123 14.39 -22.39 -10.84
N GLN A 124 13.67 -22.07 -11.91
CA GLN A 124 14.24 -21.72 -13.23
C GLN A 124 14.07 -20.23 -13.58
N ARG A 125 13.66 -19.41 -12.62
CA ARG A 125 13.55 -17.95 -12.79
C ARG A 125 14.25 -17.23 -11.66
N HIS A 126 14.89 -16.12 -11.99
CA HIS A 126 15.55 -15.24 -11.03
C HIS A 126 15.15 -13.80 -11.29
N TRP A 127 14.89 -13.07 -10.21
CA TRP A 127 14.47 -11.67 -10.27
C TRP A 127 15.64 -10.73 -10.03
N ILE A 128 15.79 -9.73 -10.89
CA ILE A 128 16.80 -8.70 -10.78
C ILE A 128 16.12 -7.34 -10.93
N MET A 129 16.49 -6.40 -10.06
CA MET A 129 16.08 -5.01 -10.15
C MET A 129 17.30 -4.16 -10.49
N VAL A 130 17.21 -3.42 -11.59
CA VAL A 130 18.22 -2.44 -11.98
C VAL A 130 17.60 -1.05 -11.89
N ILE A 131 18.26 -0.16 -11.14
CA ILE A 131 17.84 1.23 -10.97
C ILE A 131 18.89 2.12 -11.62
N ASP A 132 18.48 2.83 -12.66
CA ASP A 132 19.30 3.84 -13.33
C ASP A 132 19.30 5.13 -12.48
N LEU A 133 20.42 5.40 -11.81
CA LEU A 133 20.57 6.54 -10.92
C LEU A 133 20.71 7.88 -11.67
N GLU A 134 21.14 7.86 -12.94
CA GLU A 134 21.27 9.09 -13.75
C GLU A 134 19.89 9.65 -14.13
N LYS A 135 18.87 8.79 -14.21
CA LYS A 135 17.49 9.17 -14.49
C LYS A 135 16.65 9.45 -13.24
N CYS A 136 17.18 9.15 -12.05
CA CYS A 136 16.44 9.40 -10.82
C CYS A 136 16.40 10.91 -10.54
N ILE A 137 15.20 11.46 -10.37
CA ILE A 137 15.00 12.89 -10.07
C ILE A 137 14.48 13.15 -8.65
N GLY A 138 14.48 12.12 -7.78
CA GLY A 138 14.02 12.27 -6.39
C GLY A 138 12.51 12.45 -6.21
N CYS A 139 11.67 12.15 -7.20
CA CYS A 139 10.22 12.37 -7.13
C CYS A 139 9.48 11.54 -6.07
N SER A 140 10.15 10.54 -5.46
CA SER A 140 9.61 9.65 -4.42
C SER A 140 8.34 8.87 -4.82
N ALA A 141 7.99 8.82 -6.11
CA ALA A 141 6.86 8.05 -6.61
C ALA A 141 6.99 6.54 -6.30
N CYS A 142 8.22 6.01 -6.35
CA CYS A 142 8.48 4.61 -6.00
C CYS A 142 8.23 4.30 -4.52
N THR A 143 8.44 5.28 -3.63
CA THR A 143 8.14 5.17 -2.20
C THR A 143 6.63 5.15 -1.98
N ILE A 144 5.91 6.08 -2.61
CA ILE A 144 4.44 6.19 -2.50
C ILE A 144 3.77 4.93 -3.05
N ALA A 145 4.21 4.43 -4.21
CA ALA A 145 3.69 3.19 -4.78
C ALA A 145 3.89 2.00 -3.84
N CYS A 146 5.05 1.90 -3.18
CA CYS A 146 5.32 0.83 -2.22
C CYS A 146 4.43 0.93 -0.97
N ILE A 147 4.19 2.15 -0.47
CA ILE A 147 3.28 2.40 0.65
C ILE A 147 1.85 1.98 0.28
N ALA A 148 1.37 2.38 -0.90
CA ALA A 148 0.03 2.05 -1.37
C ALA A 148 -0.17 0.54 -1.50
N GLU A 149 0.84 -0.16 -2.05
CA GLU A 149 0.70 -1.58 -2.38
C GLU A 149 0.92 -2.52 -1.21
N ASN A 150 1.75 -2.11 -0.25
CA ASN A 150 2.00 -2.91 0.96
C ASN A 150 1.21 -2.41 2.17
N LEU A 151 0.38 -1.36 2.00
CA LEU A 151 -0.42 -0.74 3.06
C LEU A 151 0.42 -0.42 4.31
N LEU A 152 1.57 0.23 4.10
CA LEU A 152 2.53 0.45 5.18
C LEU A 152 1.95 1.36 6.27
N PRO A 153 2.19 1.04 7.56
CA PRO A 153 1.77 1.92 8.65
C PRO A 153 2.58 3.22 8.65
N PRO A 154 2.06 4.29 9.29
CA PRO A 154 2.77 5.56 9.39
C PRO A 154 4.18 5.39 9.99
N GLY A 155 5.18 5.98 9.35
CA GLY A 155 6.57 5.93 9.80
C GLY A 155 7.37 4.73 9.31
N VAL A 156 6.76 3.76 8.62
CA VAL A 156 7.45 2.64 7.98
C VAL A 156 7.57 2.89 6.48
N VAL A 157 8.78 2.81 5.94
CA VAL A 157 9.06 3.06 4.53
C VAL A 157 10.04 2.02 3.99
N TYR A 158 9.56 1.05 3.20
CA TYR A 158 10.43 -0.02 2.68
C TYR A 158 11.40 0.43 1.58
N ARG A 159 11.10 1.55 0.91
CA ARG A 159 11.92 2.09 -0.17
C ARG A 159 12.17 3.58 0.05
N PRO A 160 13.10 3.96 0.93
CA PRO A 160 13.53 5.35 1.06
C PRO A 160 14.34 5.79 -0.17
N VAL A 161 14.23 7.06 -0.53
CA VAL A 161 15.09 7.72 -1.52
C VAL A 161 16.00 8.66 -0.76
N ILE A 162 17.29 8.35 -0.71
CA ILE A 162 18.29 9.17 -0.02
C ILE A 162 18.76 10.27 -0.96
N GLU A 163 18.79 11.50 -0.47
CA GLU A 163 19.37 12.64 -1.17
C GLU A 163 20.81 12.84 -0.70
N GLU A 164 21.73 12.96 -1.64
CA GLU A 164 23.14 13.22 -1.34
C GLU A 164 23.62 14.39 -2.18
N GLU A 165 24.20 15.39 -1.50
CA GLU A 165 24.83 16.55 -2.14
C GLU A 165 26.32 16.24 -2.35
N ILE A 166 26.80 16.44 -3.58
CA ILE A 166 28.19 16.17 -3.98
C ILE A 166 28.83 17.46 -4.43
N GLY A 167 30.04 17.70 -3.94
CA GLY A 167 30.87 18.84 -4.30
C GLY A 167 30.77 19.99 -3.30
N GLU A 168 31.44 21.07 -3.63
CA GLU A 168 31.47 22.30 -2.83
C GLU A 168 31.05 23.48 -3.70
N TYR A 169 30.46 24.50 -3.09
CA TYR A 169 30.05 25.71 -3.79
C TYR A 169 31.23 26.33 -4.57
N PRO A 170 31.06 26.71 -5.86
CA PRO A 170 29.81 26.78 -6.63
C PRO A 170 29.42 25.49 -7.38
N ASN A 171 30.27 24.46 -7.38
CA ASN A 171 30.07 23.22 -8.13
C ASN A 171 29.37 22.15 -7.29
N VAL A 172 28.15 22.46 -6.83
CA VAL A 172 27.30 21.50 -6.10
C VAL A 172 26.39 20.75 -7.05
N SER A 173 26.25 19.45 -6.82
CA SER A 173 25.30 18.59 -7.53
C SER A 173 24.53 17.75 -6.53
N LYS A 174 23.34 17.26 -6.92
CA LYS A 174 22.51 16.38 -6.11
C LYS A 174 22.39 15.03 -6.79
N ARG A 175 22.47 13.96 -6.02
CA ARG A 175 22.10 12.61 -6.47
C ARG A 175 21.03 12.05 -5.56
N TRP A 176 20.17 11.21 -6.15
CA TRP A 176 19.14 10.49 -5.42
C TRP A 176 19.41 9.00 -5.50
N LEU A 177 19.41 8.34 -4.34
CA LEU A 177 19.70 6.93 -4.20
C LEU A 177 18.50 6.21 -3.58
N PRO A 178 17.63 5.60 -4.41
CA PRO A 178 16.61 4.68 -3.93
C PRO A 178 17.26 3.46 -3.28
N ARG A 179 16.90 3.15 -2.04
CA ARG A 179 17.48 2.03 -1.27
C ARG A 179 16.43 1.03 -0.79
N PRO A 180 15.83 0.22 -1.70
CA PRO A 180 14.98 -0.90 -1.31
C PRO A 180 15.79 -2.04 -0.64
N CYS A 181 15.10 -3.09 -0.21
CA CYS A 181 15.75 -4.38 0.07
C CYS A 181 16.48 -4.88 -1.17
N MET A 182 17.76 -5.23 -1.02
CA MET A 182 18.60 -5.69 -2.14
C MET A 182 18.39 -7.16 -2.51
N HIS A 183 17.63 -7.92 -1.70
CA HIS A 183 17.43 -9.37 -1.86
C HIS A 183 18.76 -10.11 -2.12
N CYS A 184 19.74 -9.86 -1.23
CA CYS A 184 21.13 -10.31 -1.38
C CYS A 184 21.23 -11.82 -1.64
N ASP A 185 22.28 -12.20 -2.36
CA ASP A 185 22.51 -13.61 -2.67
C ASP A 185 22.83 -14.45 -1.44
N ASP A 186 23.67 -13.91 -0.57
CA ASP A 186 23.94 -14.40 0.78
C ASP A 186 23.37 -13.40 1.80
N PRO A 187 22.08 -13.50 2.17
CA PRO A 187 21.41 -12.52 3.00
C PRO A 187 21.79 -12.69 4.48
N PRO A 188 22.52 -11.73 5.10
CA PRO A 188 22.93 -11.86 6.51
C PRO A 188 21.74 -11.86 7.48
N CYS A 189 20.57 -11.37 7.04
CA CYS A 189 19.34 -11.34 7.83
C CYS A 189 18.65 -12.71 7.98
N THR A 190 18.99 -13.70 7.16
CA THR A 190 18.41 -15.06 7.20
C THR A 190 18.99 -15.91 8.33
N PRO A 191 20.32 -16.13 8.45
CA PRO A 191 20.88 -17.01 9.48
C PRO A 191 20.69 -16.47 10.91
N VAL A 192 20.49 -15.16 11.08
CA VAL A 192 20.26 -14.54 12.39
C VAL A 192 18.82 -14.70 12.91
N CYS A 193 17.90 -15.22 12.08
CA CYS A 193 16.51 -15.37 12.48
C CYS A 193 16.33 -16.65 13.33
N PRO A 194 16.06 -16.56 14.64
CA PRO A 194 16.03 -17.73 15.52
C PRO A 194 14.84 -18.68 15.25
N VAL A 195 13.79 -18.18 14.59
CA VAL A 195 12.56 -18.92 14.28
C VAL A 195 12.43 -19.28 12.80
N GLY A 196 13.42 -18.92 11.97
CA GLY A 196 13.37 -19.19 10.53
C GLY A 196 12.29 -18.42 9.75
N ALA A 197 11.74 -17.34 10.33
CA ALA A 197 10.72 -16.52 9.66
C ALA A 197 11.25 -15.80 8.41
N THR A 198 12.56 -15.54 8.33
CA THR A 198 13.21 -14.95 7.15
C THR A 198 13.97 -16.01 6.38
N TRP A 199 13.70 -16.16 5.08
CA TRP A 199 14.36 -17.15 4.23
C TRP A 199 14.45 -16.66 2.77
N LYS A 200 15.35 -17.28 1.99
CA LYS A 200 15.53 -16.99 0.55
C LYS A 200 14.78 -18.01 -0.28
N ARG A 201 13.87 -17.54 -1.13
CA ARG A 201 13.15 -18.37 -2.11
C ARG A 201 14.09 -18.83 -3.23
N GLU A 202 13.70 -19.89 -3.92
CA GLU A 202 14.44 -20.44 -5.07
C GLU A 202 14.59 -19.41 -6.20
N ASP A 203 13.63 -18.48 -6.34
CA ASP A 203 13.67 -17.40 -7.32
C ASP A 203 14.55 -16.19 -6.93
N GLY A 204 15.28 -16.29 -5.82
CA GLY A 204 16.20 -15.26 -5.32
C GLY A 204 15.57 -14.28 -4.33
N ILE A 205 14.25 -14.30 -4.15
CA ILE A 205 13.57 -13.33 -3.29
C ILE A 205 13.74 -13.71 -1.81
N VAL A 206 14.41 -12.85 -1.05
CA VAL A 206 14.42 -12.91 0.42
C VAL A 206 13.07 -12.43 0.98
N VAL A 207 12.33 -13.33 1.62
CA VAL A 207 10.98 -13.07 2.17
C VAL A 207 10.98 -13.13 3.70
N VAL A 208 9.93 -12.55 4.31
CA VAL A 208 9.64 -12.67 5.74
C VAL A 208 8.23 -13.21 5.87
N ASP A 209 8.09 -14.29 6.61
CA ASP A 209 6.82 -14.79 7.08
C ASP A 209 6.41 -13.99 8.32
N TYR A 210 5.38 -13.15 8.16
CA TYR A 210 4.89 -12.28 9.23
C TYR A 210 4.14 -13.05 10.32
N ASP A 211 3.59 -14.23 10.03
CA ASP A 211 2.85 -15.06 11.00
C ASP A 211 3.82 -15.84 11.90
N VAL A 212 5.02 -16.16 11.40
CA VAL A 212 6.08 -16.83 12.17
C VAL A 212 6.99 -15.83 12.90
N CYS A 213 7.07 -14.59 12.42
CA CYS A 213 7.97 -13.58 12.97
C CYS A 213 7.60 -13.20 14.42
N ILE A 214 8.52 -13.46 15.36
CA ILE A 214 8.35 -13.11 16.79
C ILE A 214 8.79 -11.67 17.14
N GLY A 215 9.17 -10.85 16.15
CA GLY A 215 9.58 -9.47 16.41
C GLY A 215 10.92 -9.31 17.16
N CYS A 216 11.84 -10.29 17.10
CA CYS A 216 13.13 -10.24 17.81
C CYS A 216 14.13 -9.19 17.29
N ARG A 217 13.89 -8.58 16.12
CA ARG A 217 14.66 -7.47 15.53
C ARG A 217 16.14 -7.75 15.16
N TYR A 218 16.66 -8.97 15.28
CA TYR A 218 18.03 -9.27 14.87
C TYR A 218 18.29 -9.04 13.38
N CYS A 219 17.30 -9.27 12.53
CA CYS A 219 17.37 -8.98 11.10
C CYS A 219 17.54 -7.47 10.79
N LEU A 220 17.11 -6.57 11.69
CA LEU A 220 17.32 -5.12 11.54
C LEU A 220 18.81 -4.77 11.61
N VAL A 221 19.48 -5.29 12.65
CA VAL A 221 20.90 -5.01 12.92
C VAL A 221 21.80 -5.73 11.93
N ALA A 222 21.42 -6.93 11.49
CA ALA A 222 22.20 -7.71 10.54
C ALA A 222 22.17 -7.16 9.11
N CYS A 223 21.19 -6.32 8.75
CA CYS A 223 21.07 -5.80 7.39
C CYS A 223 22.04 -4.63 7.16
N PRO A 224 23.06 -4.77 6.29
CA PRO A 224 24.02 -3.68 6.02
C PRO A 224 23.39 -2.49 5.31
N TYR A 225 22.22 -2.70 4.67
CA TYR A 225 21.48 -1.68 3.96
C TYR A 225 20.42 -1.00 4.82
N SER A 226 20.20 -1.46 6.06
CA SER A 226 19.11 -1.01 6.93
C SER A 226 17.72 -1.07 6.26
N ALA A 227 17.53 -2.04 5.36
CA ALA A 227 16.30 -2.19 4.57
C ALA A 227 15.17 -2.94 5.31
N ARG A 228 15.38 -3.27 6.58
CA ARG A 228 14.41 -3.96 7.43
C ARG A 228 13.81 -2.95 8.42
N TYR A 229 12.52 -3.09 8.68
CA TYR A 229 11.77 -2.26 9.63
C TYR A 229 11.00 -3.16 10.60
N SER A 230 10.78 -2.70 11.83
CA SER A 230 9.80 -3.30 12.73
C SER A 230 8.60 -2.40 12.83
N ASP A 231 7.42 -2.93 12.50
CA ASP A 231 6.18 -2.35 12.97
C ASP A 231 5.93 -2.78 14.44
N PHE A 232 5.00 -2.11 15.10
CA PHE A 232 4.58 -2.43 16.46
C PHE A 232 3.12 -2.88 16.54
N GLY A 233 2.48 -3.16 15.39
CA GLY A 233 1.03 -3.35 15.27
C GLY A 233 0.27 -2.04 15.40
#